data_AF-I3U9G3-F1
#
_entry.id   AF-I3U9G3-F1
#
_cell.length_a   1.000
_cell.length_b   1.000
_cell.length_c   1.000
_cell.angle_alpha   90.00
_cell.angle_beta   90.00
_cell.angle_gamma   90.00
#
_symmetry.space_group_name_H-M   'P 1'
#
loop_
_entity.id
_entity.type
_entity.pdbx_description
1 polymer ?
#
loop_
_entity_poly.entity_id
_entity_poly.type
_entity_poly.pdbx_seq_one_letter_code
_entity_poly.pdbx_strand_id
1 'polypeptide(L)'
;MASDSVSFSLAEGVSLEQASAAIENAVARIGLPANEIQAGFGGNAQLFQESSSRQPLLILGALVVMYLILGMLYESYMHPLTILSTLPSAGVGALLALLMVDMEFTVIALIGVFLLIGIVKKNAIIMVDFALAQEREKKHPAGRGHL
;
A
#
# COMPACT_ATOMS: atom_id res chain seq x y z
N MET A 1 41.10 -10.19 -5.70
CA MET A 1 40.62 -8.80 -5.73
C MET A 1 40.68 -8.29 -4.31
N ALA A 2 41.36 -7.17 -4.06
CA ALA A 2 41.41 -6.59 -2.72
C ALA A 2 40.03 -6.00 -2.39
N SER A 3 39.55 -6.26 -1.18
CA SER A 3 38.30 -5.71 -0.66
C SER A 3 38.63 -4.95 0.61
N ASP A 4 38.10 -3.75 0.74
CA ASP A 4 38.24 -2.91 1.92
C ASP A 4 36.83 -2.51 2.39
N SER A 5 36.57 -2.59 3.68
CA SER A 5 35.22 -2.42 4.23
C SER A 5 35.17 -1.27 5.24
N VAL A 6 34.11 -0.47 5.13
CA VAL A 6 33.84 0.64 6.05
C VAL A 6 32.51 0.38 6.74
N SER A 7 32.55 0.24 8.06
CA SER A 7 31.37 0.03 8.89
C SER A 7 30.77 1.35 9.34
N PHE A 8 29.44 1.41 9.46
CA PHE A 8 28.72 2.55 9.99
C PHE A 8 27.64 2.12 10.99
N SER A 9 27.17 3.05 11.81
CA SER A 9 26.04 2.85 12.72
C SER A 9 25.05 4.00 12.55
N LEU A 10 23.77 3.72 12.79
CA LEU A 10 22.70 4.71 12.65
C LEU A 10 22.69 5.65 13.86
N ALA A 11 22.51 6.94 13.60
CA ALA A 11 22.21 7.91 14.64
C ALA A 11 20.77 7.75 15.12
N GLU A 12 20.47 8.22 16.34
CA GLU A 12 19.13 8.14 16.91
C GLU A 12 18.11 8.88 16.03
N GLY A 13 17.00 8.21 15.70
CA GLY A 13 15.96 8.74 14.82
C GLY A 13 16.27 8.72 13.31
N VAL A 14 17.44 8.21 12.89
CA VAL A 14 17.80 8.11 11.47
C VAL A 14 17.50 6.72 10.94
N SER A 15 16.75 6.65 9.84
CA SER A 15 16.45 5.38 9.19
C SER A 15 17.65 4.86 8.40
N LEU A 16 17.71 3.54 8.21
CA LEU A 16 18.73 2.90 7.38
C LEU A 16 18.72 3.45 5.94
N GLU A 17 17.54 3.76 5.40
CA GLU A 17 17.38 4.35 4.08
C GLU A 17 18.01 5.75 3.99
N GLN A 18 17.79 6.60 5.00
CA GLN A 18 18.39 7.93 5.07
C GLN A 18 19.91 7.85 5.19
N ALA A 19 20.44 6.95 6.01
CA ALA A 19 21.88 6.75 6.17
C ALA A 19 22.52 6.22 4.88
N SER A 20 21.92 5.22 4.23
CA SER A 20 22.41 4.66 2.96
C SER A 20 22.42 5.72 1.86
N ALA A 21 21.34 6.51 1.72
CA ALA A 21 21.28 7.59 0.74
C ALA A 21 22.33 8.69 1.01
N ALA A 22 22.60 9.02 2.27
CA ALA A 22 23.65 9.98 2.62
C ALA A 22 25.05 9.47 2.26
N ILE A 23 25.30 8.16 2.46
CA ILE A 23 26.54 7.50 2.08
C ILE A 23 26.69 7.46 0.56
N GLU A 24 25.68 7.04 -0.19
CA GLU A 24 25.70 7.06 -1.67
C GLU A 24 26.03 8.45 -2.22
N ASN A 25 25.39 9.50 -1.67
CA ASN A 25 25.67 10.88 -2.06
C ASN A 25 27.09 11.33 -1.70
N ALA A 26 27.62 10.91 -0.54
CA ALA A 26 29.00 11.21 -0.15
C ALA A 26 30.01 10.51 -1.08
N VAL A 27 29.75 9.25 -1.41
CA VAL A 27 30.56 8.45 -2.34
C VAL A 27 30.53 9.07 -3.75
N ALA A 28 29.36 9.48 -4.23
CA ALA A 28 29.21 10.16 -5.51
C ALA A 28 29.98 11.50 -5.57
N ARG A 29 30.00 12.26 -4.46
CA ARG A 29 30.78 13.52 -4.36
C ARG A 29 32.29 13.33 -4.38
N ILE A 30 32.79 12.19 -3.91
CA ILE A 30 34.23 11.86 -3.92
C ILE A 30 34.69 11.50 -5.34
N GLY A 31 33.77 11.20 -6.26
CA GLY A 31 34.09 11.01 -7.68
C GLY A 31 34.92 9.75 -7.93
N LEU A 32 34.60 8.65 -7.23
CA LEU A 32 35.28 7.37 -7.45
C LEU A 32 35.21 6.97 -8.93
N PRO A 33 36.34 6.56 -9.55
CA PRO A 33 36.32 6.07 -10.93
C PRO A 33 35.50 4.79 -11.00
N ALA A 34 34.26 4.92 -11.52
CA ALA A 34 33.27 3.84 -11.61
C ALA A 34 33.72 2.62 -12.44
N ASN A 35 34.86 2.75 -13.13
CA ASN A 35 35.41 1.73 -14.02
C ASN A 35 36.43 0.82 -13.30
N GLU A 36 36.92 1.20 -12.12
CA GLU A 36 37.99 0.50 -11.39
C GLU A 36 37.58 0.09 -9.98
N ILE A 37 36.63 0.82 -9.37
CA ILE A 37 36.20 0.60 -7.98
C ILE A 37 34.69 0.37 -7.96
N GLN A 38 34.29 -0.82 -7.53
CA GLN A 38 32.88 -1.20 -7.36
C GLN A 38 32.51 -1.05 -5.87
N ALA A 39 31.88 0.08 -5.54
CA ALA A 39 31.35 0.32 -4.20
C ALA A 39 29.96 -0.31 -4.08
N GLY A 40 29.71 -1.03 -2.99
CA GLY A 40 28.43 -1.65 -2.70
C GLY A 40 28.19 -1.77 -1.21
N PHE A 41 26.93 -1.79 -0.82
CA PHE A 41 26.56 -2.07 0.57
C PHE A 41 26.67 -3.57 0.84
N GLY A 42 27.20 -3.90 2.02
CA GLY A 42 27.23 -5.27 2.54
C GLY A 42 26.37 -5.42 3.80
N GLY A 43 26.02 -6.66 4.14
CA GLY A 43 25.30 -6.97 5.37
C GLY A 43 23.85 -6.46 5.40
N ASN A 44 23.43 -5.85 6.51
CA ASN A 44 22.04 -5.44 6.73
C ASN A 44 21.54 -4.40 5.71
N ALA A 45 22.42 -3.49 5.26
CA ALA A 45 22.07 -2.50 4.23
C ALA A 45 21.77 -3.16 2.88
N GLN A 46 22.54 -4.19 2.50
CA GLN A 46 22.30 -4.97 1.29
C GLN A 46 20.98 -5.74 1.35
N LEU A 47 20.73 -6.43 2.47
CA LEU A 47 19.48 -7.18 2.70
C LEU A 47 18.25 -6.27 2.68
N PHE A 48 18.38 -5.05 3.21
CA PHE A 48 17.33 -4.04 3.16
C PHE A 48 17.08 -3.57 1.72
N GLN A 49 18.12 -3.29 0.94
CA GLN A 49 17.98 -2.85 -0.45
C GLN A 49 17.38 -3.96 -1.35
N GLU A 50 17.79 -5.20 -1.12
CA GLU A 50 17.23 -6.37 -1.81
C GLU A 50 15.76 -6.62 -1.42
N SER A 51 15.39 -6.43 -0.15
CA SER A 51 14.01 -6.59 0.31
C SER A 51 13.11 -5.45 -0.17
N SER A 52 13.59 -4.21 -0.08
CA SER A 52 12.88 -3.00 -0.49
C SER A 52 12.58 -2.97 -1.99
N SER A 53 13.49 -3.52 -2.82
CA SER A 53 13.24 -3.65 -4.27
C SER A 53 12.22 -4.74 -4.62
N ARG A 54 12.10 -5.80 -3.81
CA ARG A 54 11.13 -6.89 -4.02
C ARG A 54 9.75 -6.59 -3.44
N GLN A 55 9.67 -5.80 -2.37
CA GLN A 55 8.41 -5.51 -1.66
C GLN A 55 7.31 -4.97 -2.59
N PRO A 56 7.55 -3.98 -3.48
CA PRO A 56 6.52 -3.46 -4.38
C PRO A 56 6.00 -4.52 -5.34
N LEU A 57 6.89 -5.41 -5.81
CA LEU A 57 6.55 -6.47 -6.75
C LEU A 57 5.70 -7.56 -6.08
N LEU A 58 6.00 -7.89 -4.82
CA LEU A 58 5.20 -8.79 -3.99
C LEU A 58 3.83 -8.20 -3.65
N ILE A 59 3.76 -6.91 -3.29
CA ILE A 59 2.49 -6.21 -3.07
C ILE A 59 1.66 -6.22 -4.35
N LEU A 60 2.26 -5.90 -5.50
CA LEU A 60 1.57 -5.94 -6.78
C LEU A 60 1.07 -7.36 -7.10
N GLY A 61 1.90 -8.38 -6.90
CA GLY A 61 1.51 -9.79 -7.06
C GLY A 61 0.33 -10.18 -6.16
N ALA A 62 0.34 -9.77 -4.89
CA ALA A 62 -0.76 -10.00 -3.97
C ALA A 62 -2.05 -9.31 -4.42
N LEU A 63 -1.99 -8.07 -4.91
CA LEU A 63 -3.15 -7.35 -5.46
C LEU A 63 -3.70 -8.05 -6.71
N VAL A 64 -2.83 -8.56 -7.59
CA VAL A 64 -3.23 -9.33 -8.78
C VAL A 64 -3.94 -10.62 -8.39
N VAL A 65 -3.34 -11.40 -7.49
CA VAL A 65 -3.94 -12.66 -7.01
C VAL A 65 -5.30 -12.37 -6.35
N MET A 66 -5.38 -11.34 -5.51
CA MET A 66 -6.63 -10.95 -4.87
C MET A 66 -7.69 -10.51 -5.88
N TYR A 67 -7.30 -9.76 -6.93
CA TYR A 67 -8.21 -9.41 -8.03
C TYR A 67 -8.76 -10.66 -8.73
N LEU A 68 -7.91 -11.65 -9.02
CA LEU A 68 -8.33 -12.90 -9.66
C LEU A 68 -9.27 -13.72 -8.77
N ILE A 69 -8.96 -13.86 -7.48
CA ILE A 69 -9.81 -14.57 -6.52
C ILE A 69 -11.20 -13.93 -6.45
N LEU A 70 -11.26 -12.60 -6.33
CA LEU A 70 -12.54 -11.88 -6.27
C LEU A 70 -13.29 -11.94 -7.62
N GLY A 71 -12.58 -11.86 -8.74
CA GLY A 71 -13.16 -11.99 -10.08
C GLY A 71 -13.81 -13.36 -10.29
N MET A 72 -13.16 -14.44 -9.83
CA MET A 72 -13.73 -15.78 -9.86
C MET A 72 -14.88 -15.96 -8.86
N LEU A 73 -14.81 -15.34 -7.68
CA LEU A 73 -15.80 -15.50 -6.62
C LEU A 73 -17.11 -14.75 -6.88
N TYR A 74 -17.05 -13.59 -7.54
CA TYR A 74 -18.21 -12.68 -7.70
C TYR A 74 -18.73 -12.58 -9.13
N GLU A 75 -18.15 -13.30 -10.10
CA GLU A 75 -18.49 -13.27 -11.53
C GLU A 75 -18.57 -11.85 -12.15
N SER A 76 -17.97 -10.84 -11.51
CA SER A 76 -18.10 -9.43 -11.87
C SER A 76 -16.77 -8.70 -11.70
N TYR A 77 -16.35 -8.03 -12.76
CA TYR A 77 -15.06 -7.30 -12.85
C TYR A 77 -15.06 -5.98 -12.06
N MET A 78 -16.22 -5.45 -11.71
CA MET A 78 -16.34 -4.13 -11.05
C MET A 78 -16.18 -4.22 -9.52
N HIS A 79 -16.66 -5.30 -8.90
CA HIS A 79 -16.60 -5.48 -7.44
C HIS A 79 -15.18 -5.57 -6.86
N PRO A 80 -14.20 -6.23 -7.49
CA PRO A 80 -12.83 -6.28 -7.01
C PRO A 80 -12.16 -4.90 -6.92
N LEU A 81 -12.35 -4.05 -7.93
CA LEU A 81 -11.75 -2.71 -7.98
C LEU A 81 -12.27 -1.81 -6.87
N THR A 82 -13.58 -1.85 -6.58
CA THR A 82 -14.16 -1.08 -5.47
C THR A 82 -13.60 -1.52 -4.12
N ILE A 83 -13.40 -2.83 -3.89
CA ILE A 83 -12.84 -3.35 -2.62
C ILE A 83 -11.36 -3.01 -2.49
N LEU A 84 -10.59 -3.16 -3.56
CA LEU A 84 -9.17 -2.79 -3.60
C LEU A 84 -8.97 -1.29 -3.32
N SER A 85 -9.90 -0.43 -3.76
CA SER A 85 -9.83 1.01 -3.51
C SER A 85 -10.22 1.40 -2.08
N THR A 86 -11.06 0.62 -1.39
CA THR A 86 -11.44 0.91 0.01
C THR A 86 -10.45 0.34 1.02
N LEU A 87 -9.70 -0.70 0.62
CA LEU A 87 -8.63 -1.33 1.40
C LEU A 87 -7.58 -0.36 1.96
N PRO A 88 -6.97 0.56 1.19
CA PRO A 88 -5.97 1.49 1.72
C PRO A 88 -6.56 2.41 2.80
N SER A 89 -7.78 2.90 2.59
CA SER A 89 -8.43 3.77 3.59
C SER A 89 -8.78 3.03 4.87
N ALA A 90 -9.28 1.79 4.77
CA ALA A 90 -9.59 0.95 5.93
C ALA A 90 -8.31 0.53 6.68
N GLY A 91 -7.24 0.22 5.93
CA GLY A 91 -5.93 -0.11 6.48
C GLY A 91 -5.32 1.05 7.27
N VAL A 92 -5.35 2.27 6.73
CA VAL A 92 -4.86 3.46 7.44
C VAL A 92 -5.66 3.70 8.73
N GLY A 93 -6.99 3.62 8.68
CA GLY A 93 -7.83 3.78 9.87
C GLY A 93 -7.56 2.73 10.95
N ALA A 94 -7.39 1.47 10.56
CA ALA A 94 -7.08 0.39 11.49
C ALA A 94 -5.66 0.48 12.06
N LEU A 95 -4.67 0.83 11.25
CA LEU A 95 -3.30 1.06 11.70
C LEU A 95 -3.21 2.24 12.67
N LEU A 96 -3.93 3.33 12.40
CA LEU A 96 -4.02 4.47 13.33
C LEU A 96 -4.67 4.06 14.65
N ALA A 97 -5.74 3.26 14.62
CA ALA A 97 -6.37 2.76 15.83
C ALA A 97 -5.44 1.86 16.65
N LEU A 98 -4.69 0.97 15.99
CA LEU A 98 -3.69 0.12 16.65
C LEU A 98 -2.56 0.95 17.27
N LEU A 99 -2.05 1.95 16.55
CA LEU A 99 -1.03 2.87 17.06
C LEU A 99 -1.52 3.67 18.27
N MET A 100 -2.77 4.11 18.29
CA MET A 100 -3.35 4.85 19.43
C MET A 100 -3.49 4.00 20.70
N VAL A 101 -3.69 2.68 20.53
CA VAL A 101 -3.89 1.73 21.65
C VAL A 101 -2.58 0.97 21.96
N ASP A 102 -1.48 1.31 21.28
CA ASP A 102 -0.17 0.66 21.41
C ASP A 102 -0.24 -0.87 21.22
N MET A 103 -1.05 -1.29 20.25
CA MET A 103 -1.28 -2.70 19.93
C MET A 103 -0.54 -3.11 18.65
N GLU A 104 0.04 -4.30 18.67
CA GLU A 104 0.68 -4.88 17.50
C GLU A 104 -0.33 -5.31 16.43
N PHE A 105 0.11 -5.31 15.18
CA PHE A 105 -0.67 -5.85 14.06
C PHE A 105 -0.64 -7.39 14.08
N THR A 106 -1.67 -8.00 14.67
CA THR A 106 -1.81 -9.46 14.80
C THR A 106 -2.81 -10.06 13.81
N VAL A 107 -2.91 -11.39 13.72
CA VAL A 107 -3.96 -12.08 12.93
C VAL A 107 -5.37 -11.67 13.38
N ILE A 108 -5.57 -11.42 14.67
CA ILE A 108 -6.84 -10.94 15.21
C ILE A 108 -7.14 -9.54 14.67
N ALA A 109 -6.14 -8.65 14.66
CA ALA A 109 -6.27 -7.32 14.07
C ALA A 109 -6.60 -7.39 12.57
N LEU A 110 -5.97 -8.32 11.83
CA LEU A 110 -6.25 -8.56 10.42
C LEU A 110 -7.71 -9.00 10.16
N ILE A 111 -8.26 -9.89 11.00
CA ILE A 111 -9.68 -10.25 10.93
C ILE A 111 -10.56 -9.02 11.16
N GLY A 112 -10.20 -8.19 12.15
CA GLY A 112 -10.88 -6.91 12.42
C GLY A 112 -10.88 -5.98 11.20
N VAL A 113 -9.76 -5.86 10.49
CA VAL A 113 -9.65 -5.09 9.25
C VAL A 113 -10.59 -5.64 8.17
N PHE A 114 -10.67 -6.97 7.98
CA PHE A 114 -11.60 -7.56 7.02
C PHE A 114 -13.07 -7.30 7.36
N LEU A 115 -13.43 -7.39 8.65
CA LEU A 115 -14.77 -7.04 9.11
C LEU A 115 -15.08 -5.55 8.86
N LEU A 116 -14.13 -4.66 9.15
CA LEU A 116 -14.25 -3.22 8.93
C LEU A 116 -14.49 -2.91 7.44
N ILE A 117 -13.70 -3.52 6.54
CA ILE A 117 -13.86 -3.37 5.09
C ILE A 117 -15.28 -3.77 4.65
N GLY A 118 -15.80 -4.89 5.18
CA GLY A 118 -17.14 -5.37 4.86
C GLY A 118 -18.24 -4.38 5.27
N ILE A 119 -18.13 -3.82 6.48
CA ILE A 119 -19.07 -2.81 7.00
C ILE A 119 -19.02 -1.54 6.16
N VAL A 120 -17.82 -1.00 5.90
CA VAL A 120 -17.62 0.23 5.12
C VAL A 120 -18.12 0.05 3.69
N LYS A 121 -17.80 -1.07 3.03
CA LYS A 121 -18.27 -1.38 1.68
C LYS A 121 -19.81 -1.42 1.62
N LYS A 122 -20.44 -2.12 2.56
CA LYS A 122 -21.91 -2.24 2.59
C LYS A 122 -22.56 -0.87 2.78
N ASN A 123 -22.07 -0.06 3.71
CA ASN A 123 -22.61 1.27 3.97
C ASN A 123 -22.41 2.23 2.79
N ALA A 124 -21.24 2.18 2.14
CA ALA A 124 -20.96 2.97 0.95
C ALA A 124 -21.87 2.61 -0.22
N ILE A 125 -22.07 1.31 -0.48
CA ILE A 125 -22.98 0.84 -1.54
C ILE A 125 -24.42 1.32 -1.26
N ILE A 126 -24.92 1.14 -0.04
CA ILE A 126 -26.29 1.58 0.33
C ILE A 126 -26.46 3.09 0.11
N MET A 127 -25.48 3.91 0.52
CA MET A 127 -25.55 5.36 0.37
C MET A 127 -25.57 5.79 -1.11
N VAL A 128 -24.69 5.20 -1.93
CA VAL A 128 -24.60 5.50 -3.36
C VAL A 128 -25.85 5.03 -4.09
N ASP A 129 -26.34 3.83 -3.78
CA ASP A 129 -27.57 3.29 -4.37
C ASP A 129 -28.78 4.15 -4.03
N PHE A 130 -28.89 4.64 -2.79
CA PHE A 130 -29.96 5.55 -2.38
C PHE A 130 -29.90 6.89 -3.11
N ALA A 131 -28.70 7.46 -3.26
CA ALA A 131 -28.51 8.71 -4.00
C ALA A 131 -28.90 8.56 -5.49
N LEU A 132 -28.48 7.46 -6.13
CA LEU A 132 -28.83 7.16 -7.52
C LEU A 132 -30.33 6.88 -7.70
N ALA A 133 -30.98 6.23 -6.74
CA ALA A 133 -32.43 5.98 -6.77
C ALA A 133 -33.22 7.31 -6.73
N GLN A 134 -32.87 8.22 -5.82
CA GLN A 134 -33.46 9.56 -5.72
C GLN A 134 -33.24 10.39 -7.01
N GLU A 135 -32.08 10.28 -7.65
CA GLU A 135 -31.79 11.00 -8.88
C GLU A 135 -32.64 10.49 -10.07
N ARG A 136 -32.91 9.17 -10.12
CA ARG A 136 -33.76 8.56 -11.16
C ARG A 136 -35.24 8.90 -10.98
N GLU A 137 -35.74 8.98 -9.75
CA GLU A 137 -37.10 9.46 -9.47
C GLU A 137 -37.25 10.94 -9.85
N LYS A 138 -36.26 11.78 -9.54
CA LYS A 138 -36.27 13.22 -9.90
C LYS A 138 -36.08 13.51 -11.39
N LYS A 139 -35.56 12.57 -12.19
CA LYS A 139 -35.52 12.67 -13.66
C LYS A 139 -36.82 12.20 -14.34
N HIS A 140 -37.81 11.68 -13.58
CA HIS A 140 -39.15 11.29 -14.07
C HIS A 140 -40.34 12.19 -13.63
N PRO A 141 -40.24 13.52 -13.47
CA PRO A 141 -41.41 14.40 -13.51
C PRO A 141 -41.52 15.08 -14.87
N ALA A 142 -42.75 15.15 -15.39
CA ALA A 142 -43.18 15.87 -16.61
C ALA A 142 -43.01 15.15 -17.96
N GLY A 143 -43.82 14.10 -18.17
CA GLY A 143 -44.01 13.50 -19.48
C GLY A 143 -45.40 12.90 -19.69
N ARG A 144 -46.48 13.52 -19.16
CA ARG A 144 -47.85 13.25 -19.62
C ARG A 144 -48.87 14.23 -19.05
N GLY A 145 -49.63 14.82 -19.97
CA GLY A 145 -51.04 15.14 -19.73
C GLY A 145 -51.35 16.61 -19.53
N HIS A 146 -51.39 17.39 -20.61
CA HIS A 146 -52.47 18.36 -20.79
C HIS A 146 -52.85 18.42 -22.27
N LEU A 147 -54.06 17.90 -22.52
CA LEU A 147 -55.03 18.21 -23.59
C LEU A 147 -54.59 18.03 -25.04
#